data_AF-A0A397G2G3-F1
#
_entry.id   AF-A0A397G2G3-F1
#
_cell.length_a   1.000
_cell.length_b   1.000
_cell.length_c   1.000
_cell.angle_alpha   90.00
_cell.angle_beta   90.00
_cell.angle_gamma   90.00
#
_symmetry.space_group_name_H-M   'P 1'
#
loop_
_entity.id
_entity.type
_entity.pdbx_description
1 polymer ?
#
loop_
_entity_poly.entity_id
_entity_poly.type
_entity_poly.pdbx_seq_one_letter_code
_entity_poly.pdbx_strand_id
1 'polypeptide(L)'
;MSQKLSLSIAIQIAKSRGGECLSGSYVNCKELLRWRCANLHEWSATLDNIKNGQKWCLYCNIKRYTLEDVKRFAQTMNGECLSESYTNCKKPLHWRCANLHEWFTSFRSIKNNNSWCPQCNVGQNTLEDMRAYAREKGGECLSDRYYNLTTKLLWICKNLHIWEAIPHNIKHGTWCPFCSNKYRREKLCRDIVTDYLGAPSKKRRPNFLKTQEHPTGLELDIYYPEYGFAIEVQGKQHEVYIEFLHRDPNNFIKQQARDQLKKELCEENWIVLREVWYYEDPYIVIPEHLRELVILSLIRMKEEKMPIFVYNIDETSNKSSERMKGNKYSPDCPFRLLIPDITKFSPDRSTVVVFEDLCAEPKKVQERIIPYFISGRHQNISPIYVSQKYTQAPKIIRENISHLALFRGSGSRDDICRIVRQYTDDPKKASKIIDKHLRDRNFVVFDFTKAVDDPLSVRLGWDTPLKLDE
;
A
#
# COMPACT_ATOMS: atom_id res chain seq x y z
N MET A 1 -39.89 59.42 -17.59
CA MET A 1 -40.14 59.83 -18.99
C MET A 1 -38.80 59.92 -19.71
N SER A 2 -38.49 59.02 -20.64
CA SER A 2 -37.25 59.11 -21.42
C SER A 2 -37.38 60.24 -22.45
N GLN A 3 -36.49 61.23 -22.39
CA GLN A 3 -36.41 62.26 -23.42
C GLN A 3 -36.12 61.59 -24.77
N LYS A 4 -37.00 61.79 -25.76
CA LYS A 4 -36.80 61.30 -27.13
C LYS A 4 -35.47 61.84 -27.65
N LEU A 5 -34.58 60.93 -28.05
CA LEU A 5 -33.29 61.27 -28.64
C LEU A 5 -33.51 62.04 -29.95
N SER A 6 -32.83 63.15 -30.13
CA SER A 6 -32.93 64.04 -31.29
C SER A 6 -31.55 64.53 -31.72
N LEU A 7 -31.45 65.06 -32.95
CA LEU A 7 -30.20 65.65 -33.44
C LEU A 7 -29.76 66.86 -32.59
N SER A 8 -30.69 67.64 -32.07
CA SER A 8 -30.38 68.77 -31.18
C SER A 8 -29.71 68.32 -29.89
N ILE A 9 -30.13 67.18 -29.33
CA ILE A 9 -29.49 66.56 -28.16
C ILE A 9 -28.07 66.08 -28.51
N ALA A 10 -27.85 65.52 -29.71
CA ALA A 10 -26.52 65.12 -30.17
C ALA A 10 -25.55 66.30 -30.23
N ILE A 11 -25.97 67.42 -30.81
CA ILE A 11 -25.16 68.65 -30.91
C ILE A 11 -24.86 69.22 -29.53
N GLN A 12 -25.85 69.24 -28.61
CA GLN A 12 -25.64 69.72 -27.24
C GLN A 12 -24.65 68.84 -26.46
N ILE A 13 -24.75 67.51 -26.56
CA ILE A 13 -23.82 66.58 -25.91
C ILE A 13 -22.40 66.73 -26.49
N ALA A 14 -22.28 66.99 -27.79
CA ALA A 14 -20.98 67.23 -28.40
C ALA A 14 -20.32 68.49 -27.83
N LYS A 15 -21.07 69.59 -27.77
CA LYS A 15 -20.59 70.86 -27.23
C LYS A 15 -20.22 70.76 -25.75
N SER A 16 -21.05 70.09 -24.93
CA SER A 16 -20.76 69.93 -23.49
C SER A 16 -19.51 69.10 -23.20
N ARG A 17 -19.09 68.25 -24.14
CA ARG A 17 -17.86 67.45 -24.06
C ARG A 17 -16.70 68.05 -24.85
N GLY A 18 -16.81 69.31 -25.29
CA GLY A 18 -15.73 70.04 -25.97
C GLY A 18 -15.45 69.50 -27.38
N GLY A 19 -16.48 69.16 -28.15
CA GLY A 19 -16.36 68.82 -29.56
C GLY A 19 -17.65 69.05 -30.33
N GLU A 20 -17.77 68.41 -31.49
CA GLU A 20 -18.79 68.73 -32.49
C GLU A 20 -19.40 67.47 -33.10
N CYS A 21 -20.69 67.52 -33.42
CA CYS A 21 -21.38 66.50 -34.21
C CYS A 21 -21.36 66.96 -35.67
N LEU A 22 -20.81 66.14 -36.56
CA LEU A 22 -20.65 66.43 -37.99
C LEU A 22 -21.83 65.92 -38.84
N SER A 23 -22.72 65.11 -38.25
CA SER A 23 -23.89 64.57 -38.95
C SER A 23 -25.04 65.58 -38.99
N GLY A 24 -25.65 65.76 -40.17
CA GLY A 24 -26.75 66.71 -40.39
C GLY A 24 -28.18 66.18 -40.14
N SER A 25 -28.35 64.89 -39.85
CA SER A 25 -29.66 64.28 -39.62
C SER A 25 -29.57 63.11 -38.62
N TYR A 26 -30.60 62.95 -37.80
CA TYR A 26 -30.75 61.82 -36.88
C TYR A 26 -32.06 61.07 -37.20
N VAL A 27 -31.95 59.78 -37.55
CA VAL A 27 -33.09 58.96 -37.95
C VAL A 27 -33.56 58.06 -36.80
N ASN A 28 -32.65 57.36 -36.12
CA ASN A 28 -32.98 56.47 -35.01
C ASN A 28 -31.77 56.23 -34.08
N CYS A 29 -31.96 55.50 -32.97
CA CYS A 29 -30.91 55.22 -31.97
C CYS A 29 -29.82 54.24 -32.41
N LYS A 30 -30.00 53.54 -33.53
CA LYS A 30 -29.03 52.58 -34.08
C LYS A 30 -28.12 53.21 -35.13
N GLU A 31 -28.51 54.35 -35.70
CA GLU A 31 -27.71 55.06 -36.69
C GLU A 31 -26.45 55.69 -36.10
N LEU A 32 -25.36 55.59 -36.85
CA LEU A 32 -24.06 56.15 -36.49
C LEU A 32 -24.02 57.63 -36.87
N LEU A 33 -23.78 58.49 -35.88
CA LEU A 33 -23.45 59.88 -36.12
C LEU A 33 -21.92 60.03 -36.18
N ARG A 34 -21.45 61.02 -36.95
CA ARG A 34 -20.04 61.41 -37.02
C ARG A 34 -19.76 62.48 -35.97
N TRP A 35 -18.68 62.32 -35.23
CA TRP A 35 -18.28 63.17 -34.11
C TRP A 35 -16.82 63.61 -34.27
N ARG A 36 -16.49 64.79 -33.75
CA ARG A 36 -15.15 65.35 -33.72
C ARG A 36 -14.84 65.89 -32.32
N CYS A 37 -13.68 65.58 -31.74
CA CYS A 37 -13.27 66.14 -30.45
C CYS A 37 -12.36 67.37 -30.61
N ALA A 38 -12.06 68.06 -29.50
CA ALA A 38 -11.12 69.20 -29.48
C ALA A 38 -9.73 68.90 -30.08
N ASN A 39 -9.25 67.65 -29.99
CA ASN A 39 -7.98 67.22 -30.61
C ASN A 39 -8.14 66.82 -32.10
N LEU A 40 -9.23 67.23 -32.75
CA LEU A 40 -9.54 66.99 -34.17
C LEU A 40 -9.65 65.52 -34.61
N HIS A 41 -9.80 64.58 -33.66
CA HIS A 41 -10.08 63.20 -34.01
C HIS A 41 -11.54 63.04 -34.43
N GLU A 42 -11.77 62.41 -35.58
CA GLU A 42 -13.10 62.09 -36.09
C GLU A 42 -13.42 60.60 -35.89
N TRP A 43 -14.63 60.29 -35.42
CA TRP A 43 -15.11 58.91 -35.30
C TRP A 43 -16.62 58.81 -35.51
N SER A 44 -17.10 57.60 -35.79
CA SER A 44 -18.53 57.30 -35.93
C SER A 44 -19.04 56.52 -34.72
N ALA A 45 -20.13 56.97 -34.10
CA ALA A 45 -20.74 56.32 -32.95
C ALA A 45 -22.24 56.66 -32.85
N THR A 46 -23.04 55.79 -32.25
CA THR A 46 -24.47 56.06 -32.01
C THR A 46 -24.65 57.11 -30.92
N LEU A 47 -25.74 57.87 -31.00
CA LEU A 47 -26.09 58.88 -30.00
C LEU A 47 -26.27 58.29 -28.59
N ASP A 48 -26.82 57.07 -28.51
CA ASP A 48 -27.03 56.39 -27.22
C ASP A 48 -25.70 56.00 -26.55
N ASN A 49 -24.75 55.48 -27.32
CA ASN A 49 -23.41 55.16 -26.83
C ASN A 49 -22.64 56.40 -26.38
N ILE A 50 -22.81 57.54 -27.06
CA ILE A 50 -22.18 58.79 -26.64
C ILE A 50 -22.87 59.31 -25.38
N LYS A 51 -24.20 59.32 -25.30
CA LYS A 51 -24.93 59.82 -24.14
C LYS A 51 -24.64 59.01 -22.87
N ASN A 52 -24.69 57.69 -22.96
CA ASN A 52 -24.55 56.78 -21.81
C ASN A 52 -23.11 56.30 -21.60
N GLY A 53 -22.22 56.46 -22.58
CA GLY A 53 -20.83 56.03 -22.49
C GLY A 53 -19.95 56.96 -21.66
N GLN A 54 -19.04 56.37 -20.89
CA GLN A 54 -18.05 57.07 -20.06
C GLN A 54 -16.90 57.70 -20.88
N LYS A 55 -16.70 57.28 -22.14
CA LYS A 55 -15.58 57.74 -22.99
C LYS A 55 -16.10 58.66 -24.09
N TRP A 56 -15.57 59.89 -24.14
CA TRP A 56 -15.94 60.87 -25.15
C TRP A 56 -15.31 60.60 -26.52
N CYS A 57 -13.97 60.50 -26.58
CA CYS A 57 -13.23 60.28 -27.82
C CYS A 57 -12.45 58.95 -27.75
N LEU A 58 -12.51 58.15 -28.82
CA LEU A 58 -11.81 56.86 -28.91
C LEU A 58 -10.29 57.00 -28.93
N TYR A 59 -9.78 58.16 -29.35
CA TYR A 59 -8.35 58.36 -29.60
C TYR A 59 -7.65 59.16 -28.50
N CYS A 60 -8.34 60.10 -27.82
CA CYS A 60 -7.72 60.96 -26.81
C CYS A 60 -7.34 60.26 -25.50
N ASN A 61 -7.95 59.10 -25.18
CA ASN A 61 -7.67 58.37 -23.95
C ASN A 61 -6.68 57.20 -24.15
N ILE A 62 -6.04 57.11 -25.31
CA ILE A 62 -4.99 56.12 -25.57
C ILE A 62 -3.66 56.70 -25.07
N LYS A 63 -3.27 56.40 -23.83
CA LYS A 63 -1.90 56.66 -23.35
C LYS A 63 -0.91 55.90 -24.24
N ARG A 64 -0.16 56.63 -25.06
CA ARG A 64 0.98 56.10 -25.81
C ARG A 64 2.21 56.20 -24.90
N TYR A 65 2.87 55.07 -24.68
CA TYR A 65 4.13 55.02 -23.95
C TYR A 65 5.28 55.25 -24.94
N THR A 66 6.30 56.00 -24.56
CA THR A 66 7.55 56.10 -25.32
C THR A 66 8.53 55.01 -24.86
N LEU A 67 9.64 54.85 -25.59
CA LEU A 67 10.70 53.93 -25.16
C LEU A 67 11.31 54.37 -23.82
N GLU A 68 11.42 55.67 -23.56
CA GLU A 68 11.90 56.19 -22.28
C GLU A 68 10.97 55.83 -21.12
N ASP A 69 9.65 55.86 -21.34
CA ASP A 69 8.67 55.45 -20.32
C ASP A 69 8.83 53.96 -19.96
N VAL A 70 9.09 53.12 -20.96
CA VAL A 70 9.31 51.68 -20.80
C VAL A 70 10.62 51.41 -20.05
N LYS A 71 11.70 52.14 -20.37
CA LYS A 71 12.98 52.04 -19.66
C LYS A 71 12.86 52.48 -18.20
N ARG A 72 12.14 53.58 -17.93
CA ARG A 72 11.85 54.04 -16.57
C ARG A 72 11.04 53.02 -15.78
N PHE A 73 10.06 52.38 -16.42
CA PHE A 73 9.30 51.29 -15.81
C PHE A 73 10.21 50.09 -15.45
N ALA A 74 11.16 49.73 -16.31
CA ALA A 74 12.13 48.68 -15.99
C ALA A 74 12.94 49.02 -14.72
N GLN A 75 13.40 50.28 -14.61
CA GLN A 75 14.15 50.76 -13.45
C GLN A 75 13.33 50.68 -12.15
N THR A 76 12.03 50.99 -12.19
CA THR A 76 11.16 50.83 -11.01
C THR A 76 11.00 49.38 -10.55
N MET A 77 11.29 48.41 -11.42
CA MET A 77 11.24 46.97 -11.12
C MET A 77 12.64 46.38 -10.84
N ASN A 78 13.63 47.23 -10.53
CA ASN A 78 15.04 46.86 -10.36
C ASN A 78 15.57 46.03 -11.56
N GLY A 79 15.29 46.47 -12.78
CA GLY A 79 15.87 45.88 -13.96
C GLY A 79 15.93 46.84 -15.14
N GLU A 80 16.19 46.30 -16.31
CA GLU A 80 16.54 47.08 -17.49
C GLU A 80 15.83 46.55 -18.73
N CYS A 81 15.47 47.48 -19.63
CA CYS A 81 14.97 47.15 -20.96
C CYS A 81 16.14 47.28 -21.95
N LEU A 82 16.53 46.16 -22.56
CA LEU A 82 17.64 46.05 -23.49
C LEU A 82 17.25 46.34 -24.94
N SER A 83 15.96 46.55 -25.22
CA SER A 83 15.49 46.88 -26.57
C SER A 83 15.78 48.33 -26.96
N GLU A 84 16.26 48.51 -28.20
CA GLU A 84 16.59 49.82 -28.78
C GLU A 84 15.39 50.53 -29.43
N SER A 85 14.30 49.81 -29.71
CA SER A 85 13.10 50.39 -30.32
C SER A 85 11.80 49.89 -29.67
N TYR A 86 10.82 50.79 -29.56
CA TYR A 86 9.48 50.48 -29.08
C TYR A 86 8.44 50.95 -30.11
N THR A 87 7.76 49.99 -30.74
CA THR A 87 6.75 50.29 -31.76
C THR A 87 5.32 50.26 -31.20
N ASN A 88 4.99 49.27 -30.36
CA ASN A 88 3.71 49.19 -29.69
C ASN A 88 3.78 48.31 -28.42
N CYS A 89 2.73 48.38 -27.59
CA CYS A 89 2.68 47.69 -26.30
C CYS A 89 2.49 46.17 -26.39
N LYS A 90 2.25 45.62 -27.59
CA LYS A 90 2.03 44.19 -27.84
C LYS A 90 3.28 43.49 -28.36
N LYS A 91 4.21 44.21 -29.00
CA LYS A 91 5.45 43.60 -29.49
C LYS A 91 6.35 43.18 -28.31
N PRO A 92 7.01 42.02 -28.40
CA PRO A 92 8.00 41.61 -27.41
C PRO A 92 9.16 42.61 -27.35
N LEU A 93 9.59 42.93 -26.15
CA LEU A 93 10.82 43.66 -25.84
C LEU A 93 11.75 42.75 -25.04
N HIS A 94 13.03 43.08 -25.04
CA HIS A 94 14.08 42.36 -24.33
C HIS A 94 14.30 43.01 -22.95
N TRP A 95 14.23 42.19 -21.90
CA TRP A 95 14.26 42.64 -20.51
C TRP A 95 15.34 41.90 -19.73
N ARG A 96 15.92 42.55 -18.73
CA ARG A 96 16.86 41.99 -17.76
C ARG A 96 16.46 42.37 -16.33
N CYS A 97 16.43 41.42 -15.40
CA CYS A 97 16.15 41.70 -13.99
C CYS A 97 17.43 41.86 -13.16
N ALA A 98 17.30 42.27 -11.89
CA ALA A 98 18.41 42.35 -10.92
C ALA A 98 19.23 41.05 -10.80
N ASN A 99 18.61 39.88 -10.92
CA ASN A 99 19.29 38.57 -10.90
C ASN A 99 19.92 38.20 -12.26
N LEU A 100 20.08 39.16 -13.17
CA LEU A 100 20.67 39.01 -14.51
C LEU A 100 19.94 38.04 -15.46
N HIS A 101 18.74 37.58 -15.12
CA HIS A 101 17.92 36.82 -16.06
C HIS A 101 17.45 37.71 -17.20
N GLU A 102 17.61 37.22 -18.43
CA GLU A 102 17.17 37.88 -19.66
C GLU A 102 15.95 37.16 -20.25
N TRP A 103 14.93 37.90 -20.66
CA TRP A 103 13.74 37.32 -21.30
C TRP A 103 13.05 38.28 -22.26
N PHE A 104 12.23 37.71 -23.14
CA PHE A 104 11.42 38.44 -24.11
C PHE A 104 9.95 38.43 -23.70
N THR A 105 9.34 39.61 -23.58
CA THR A 105 7.89 39.72 -23.37
C THR A 105 7.39 41.12 -23.72
N SER A 106 6.08 41.28 -23.90
CA SER A 106 5.48 42.57 -24.23
C SER A 106 5.29 43.47 -23.01
N PHE A 107 5.44 44.78 -23.19
CA PHE A 107 5.22 45.77 -22.13
C PHE A 107 3.81 45.68 -21.52
N ARG A 108 2.79 45.43 -22.35
CA ARG A 108 1.41 45.26 -21.87
C ARG A 108 1.26 44.06 -20.94
N SER A 109 1.95 42.96 -21.21
CA SER A 109 1.87 41.75 -20.38
C SER A 109 2.46 42.03 -18.99
N ILE A 110 3.65 42.64 -18.93
CA ILE A 110 4.30 42.96 -17.64
C ILE A 110 3.42 43.91 -16.83
N LYS A 111 2.93 44.99 -17.48
CA LYS A 111 2.17 46.03 -16.81
C LYS A 111 0.80 45.56 -16.27
N ASN A 112 0.14 44.65 -16.98
CA ASN A 112 -1.21 44.21 -16.61
C ASN A 112 -1.22 42.97 -15.71
N ASN A 113 -0.22 42.10 -15.80
CA ASN A 113 -0.24 40.80 -15.11
C ASN A 113 0.56 40.77 -13.80
N ASN A 114 1.11 41.91 -13.33
CA ASN A 114 1.97 42.00 -12.13
C ASN A 114 3.12 40.97 -12.10
N SER A 115 3.56 40.49 -13.26
CA SER A 115 4.62 39.49 -13.41
C SER A 115 5.84 40.14 -14.06
N TRP A 116 6.96 40.19 -13.34
CA TRP A 116 8.20 40.79 -13.83
C TRP A 116 9.09 39.79 -14.57
N CYS A 117 9.86 38.99 -13.83
CA CYS A 117 10.78 38.00 -14.38
C CYS A 117 10.19 36.59 -14.22
N PRO A 118 10.01 35.82 -15.30
CA PRO A 118 9.49 34.45 -15.21
C PRO A 118 10.40 33.54 -14.38
N GLN A 119 11.72 33.75 -14.45
CA GLN A 119 12.69 32.95 -13.70
C GLN A 119 12.72 33.30 -12.21
N CYS A 120 12.51 34.57 -11.83
CA CYS A 120 12.39 34.96 -10.41
C CYS A 120 11.01 34.63 -9.82
N ASN A 121 9.97 34.56 -10.66
CA ASN A 121 8.62 34.23 -10.22
C ASN A 121 8.44 32.72 -9.95
N VAL A 122 9.26 31.88 -10.60
CA VAL A 122 9.49 30.51 -10.15
C VAL A 122 10.44 30.58 -8.96
N GLY A 123 9.88 30.70 -7.75
CA GLY A 123 10.68 30.72 -6.53
C GLY A 123 11.73 29.61 -6.60
N GLN A 124 13.00 29.98 -6.46
CA GLN A 124 14.11 29.04 -6.39
C GLN A 124 13.90 28.22 -5.13
N ASN A 125 13.16 27.13 -5.25
CA ASN A 125 13.08 26.17 -4.18
C ASN A 125 14.44 25.49 -4.12
N THR A 126 15.10 25.62 -2.99
CA THR A 126 16.36 24.94 -2.69
C THR A 126 16.07 23.54 -2.15
N LEU A 127 17.11 22.70 -2.07
CA LEU A 127 16.98 21.42 -1.39
C LEU A 127 16.61 21.62 0.09
N GLU A 128 17.11 22.68 0.70
CA GLU A 128 16.78 23.12 2.06
C GLU A 128 15.29 23.43 2.20
N ASP A 129 14.66 24.08 1.22
CA ASP A 129 13.21 24.34 1.23
C ASP A 129 12.40 23.04 1.17
N MET A 130 12.88 22.04 0.42
CA MET A 130 12.24 20.71 0.36
C MET A 130 12.37 19.96 1.68
N ARG A 131 13.54 20.06 2.32
CA ARG A 131 13.77 19.51 3.67
C ARG A 131 12.90 20.21 4.71
N ALA A 132 12.78 21.54 4.66
CA ALA A 132 11.93 22.31 5.54
C ALA A 132 10.45 21.95 5.37
N TYR A 133 9.97 21.84 4.13
CA TYR A 133 8.61 21.40 3.83
C TYR A 133 8.33 19.99 4.35
N ALA A 134 9.32 19.09 4.20
CA ALA A 134 9.18 17.74 4.73
C ALA A 134 9.03 17.74 6.25
N ARG A 135 9.85 18.52 6.96
CA ARG A 135 9.76 18.67 8.42
C ARG A 135 8.42 19.24 8.87
N GLU A 136 7.88 20.23 8.16
CA GLU A 136 6.55 20.80 8.44
C GLU A 136 5.44 19.75 8.36
N LYS A 137 5.54 18.81 7.41
CA LYS A 137 4.60 17.69 7.26
C LYS A 137 4.92 16.47 8.14
N GLY A 138 5.89 16.61 9.05
CA GLY A 138 6.32 15.56 9.97
C GLY A 138 7.11 14.45 9.30
N GLY A 139 7.89 14.75 8.27
CA GLY A 139 8.76 13.79 7.59
C GLY A 139 10.10 14.40 7.17
N GLU A 140 10.81 13.74 6.26
CA GLU A 140 12.13 14.18 5.79
C GLU A 140 12.32 13.91 4.29
N CYS A 141 13.20 14.69 3.65
CA CYS A 141 13.60 14.51 2.27
C CYS A 141 14.99 13.86 2.24
N LEU A 142 15.07 12.64 1.71
CA LEU A 142 16.26 11.78 1.69
C LEU A 142 17.15 11.99 0.45
N SER A 143 16.72 12.80 -0.51
CA SER A 143 17.54 13.09 -1.69
C SER A 143 18.67 14.07 -1.37
N ASP A 144 19.85 13.78 -1.93
CA ASP A 144 21.06 14.61 -1.78
C ASP A 144 21.17 15.72 -2.82
N ARG A 145 20.37 15.64 -3.89
CA ARG A 145 20.42 16.58 -5.02
C ARG A 145 19.02 17.00 -5.42
N TYR A 146 18.85 18.30 -5.62
CA TYR A 146 17.63 18.90 -6.14
C TYR A 146 17.96 19.64 -7.44
N TYR A 147 17.26 19.30 -8.52
CA TYR A 147 17.45 19.91 -9.82
C TYR A 147 16.32 20.89 -10.17
N ASN A 148 15.07 20.49 -9.95
CA ASN A 148 13.87 21.28 -10.23
C ASN A 148 12.63 20.66 -9.55
N LEU A 149 11.47 21.29 -9.72
CA LEU A 149 10.21 20.84 -9.15
C LEU A 149 9.60 19.61 -9.85
N THR A 150 10.14 19.16 -10.98
CA THR A 150 9.62 18.06 -11.81
C THR A 150 10.43 16.76 -11.67
N THR A 151 11.67 16.83 -11.18
CA THR A 151 12.50 15.68 -10.85
C THR A 151 12.03 15.05 -9.55
N LYS A 152 11.91 13.72 -9.53
CA LYS A 152 11.52 12.98 -8.33
C LYS A 152 12.57 13.15 -7.23
N LEU A 153 12.10 13.37 -6.01
CA LEU A 153 12.89 13.26 -4.79
C LEU A 153 12.38 12.07 -3.97
N LEU A 154 13.23 11.60 -3.07
CA LEU A 154 12.94 10.55 -2.12
C LEU A 154 12.47 11.19 -0.80
N TRP A 155 11.31 10.77 -0.32
CA TRP A 155 10.64 11.32 0.87
C TRP A 155 10.36 10.25 1.89
N ILE A 156 10.32 10.63 3.16
CA ILE A 156 9.88 9.79 4.28
C ILE A 156 8.87 10.57 5.12
N CYS A 157 7.86 9.90 5.66
CA CYS A 157 6.80 10.52 6.48
C CYS A 157 6.92 10.12 7.95
N LYS A 158 6.09 10.72 8.82
CA LYS A 158 6.00 10.37 10.25
C LYS A 158 5.78 8.89 10.57
N ASN A 159 5.19 8.14 9.63
CA ASN A 159 4.94 6.70 9.78
C ASN A 159 6.02 5.85 9.08
N LEU A 160 7.15 6.45 8.67
CA LEU A 160 8.31 5.83 8.00
C LEU A 160 8.05 5.09 6.70
N HIS A 161 7.02 5.49 5.97
CA HIS A 161 6.91 5.11 4.58
C HIS A 161 7.90 5.93 3.75
N ILE A 162 8.70 5.26 2.94
CA ILE A 162 9.62 5.88 1.98
C ILE A 162 8.96 5.82 0.61
N TRP A 163 8.94 6.94 -0.11
CA TRP A 163 8.42 6.98 -1.48
C TRP A 163 9.14 8.00 -2.34
N GLU A 164 9.10 7.79 -3.65
CA GLU A 164 9.53 8.78 -4.62
C GLU A 164 8.35 9.64 -5.05
N ALA A 165 8.52 10.95 -5.00
CA ALA A 165 7.52 11.87 -5.51
C ALA A 165 8.14 13.15 -6.05
N ILE A 166 7.41 13.75 -6.98
CA ILE A 166 7.76 15.03 -7.58
C ILE A 166 7.40 16.16 -6.58
N PRO A 167 8.34 17.07 -6.25
CA PRO A 167 8.13 18.19 -5.34
C PRO A 167 6.89 19.04 -5.62
N HIS A 168 6.57 19.25 -6.90
CA HIS A 168 5.34 19.94 -7.31
C HIS A 168 4.09 19.28 -6.72
N ASN A 169 3.93 17.96 -6.86
CA ASN A 169 2.77 17.21 -6.36
C ASN A 169 2.70 17.19 -4.83
N ILE A 170 3.88 17.17 -4.19
CA ILE A 170 4.02 17.24 -2.73
C ILE A 170 3.51 18.58 -2.20
N LYS A 171 3.91 19.69 -2.83
CA LYS A 171 3.45 21.04 -2.46
C LYS A 171 1.96 21.27 -2.71
N HIS A 172 1.40 20.65 -3.75
CA HIS A 172 -0.01 20.80 -4.13
C HIS A 172 -0.98 19.80 -3.46
N GLY A 173 -0.56 19.09 -2.41
CA GLY A 173 -1.47 18.44 -1.47
C GLY A 173 -1.36 16.92 -1.33
N THR A 174 -0.46 16.27 -2.07
CA THR A 174 -0.25 14.81 -1.94
C THR A 174 0.97 14.57 -1.05
N TRP A 175 0.80 14.13 0.20
CA TRP A 175 1.95 13.88 1.08
C TRP A 175 2.45 12.43 0.92
N CYS A 176 2.08 11.56 1.86
CA CYS A 176 2.47 10.17 1.85
C CYS A 176 1.33 9.30 1.27
N PRO A 177 1.56 8.55 0.18
CA PRO A 177 0.55 7.67 -0.43
C PRO A 177 0.14 6.53 0.50
N PHE A 178 1.00 6.15 1.44
CA PHE A 178 0.74 5.10 2.41
C PHE A 178 -0.03 5.62 3.65
N CYS A 179 0.16 6.87 4.05
CA CYS A 179 -0.60 7.49 5.14
C CYS A 179 -1.96 8.04 4.71
N SER A 180 -2.09 8.47 3.45
CA SER A 180 -3.34 8.99 2.89
C SER A 180 -4.26 7.85 2.41
N ASN A 181 -4.78 7.10 3.38
CA ASN A 181 -6.05 6.37 3.32
C ASN A 181 -6.34 5.40 2.14
N LYS A 182 -5.33 4.90 1.42
CA LYS A 182 -5.54 3.93 0.31
C LYS A 182 -4.78 2.59 0.43
N TYR A 183 -3.82 2.45 1.35
CA TYR A 183 -3.01 1.21 1.49
C TYR A 183 -2.72 0.85 2.95
N ARG A 184 -3.74 0.46 3.72
CA ARG A 184 -3.54 -0.16 5.03
C ARG A 184 -3.07 -1.60 4.83
N ARG A 185 -1.76 -1.86 4.91
CA ARG A 185 -1.21 -3.23 4.87
C ARG A 185 -1.87 -4.14 5.92
N GLU A 186 -2.11 -3.62 7.12
CA GLU A 186 -2.91 -4.29 8.16
C GLU A 186 -4.34 -4.62 7.70
N LYS A 187 -4.99 -3.73 6.94
CA LYS A 187 -6.32 -4.00 6.37
C LYS A 187 -6.23 -5.05 5.27
N LEU A 188 -5.22 -4.98 4.40
CA LEU A 188 -5.00 -5.99 3.36
C LEU A 188 -4.77 -7.37 3.98
N CYS A 189 -3.86 -7.49 4.96
CA CYS A 189 -3.65 -8.73 5.70
C CYS A 189 -4.94 -9.19 6.38
N ARG A 190 -5.69 -8.27 6.99
CA ARG A 190 -6.98 -8.58 7.62
C ARG A 190 -7.98 -9.12 6.61
N ASP A 191 -8.15 -8.47 5.47
CA ASP A 191 -9.10 -8.85 4.43
C ASP A 191 -8.73 -10.25 3.89
N ILE A 192 -7.45 -10.49 3.60
CA ILE A 192 -6.95 -11.81 3.16
C ILE A 192 -7.25 -12.90 4.20
N VAL A 193 -6.87 -12.70 5.46
CA VAL A 193 -7.12 -13.71 6.51
C VAL A 193 -8.63 -13.90 6.72
N THR A 194 -9.42 -12.84 6.59
CA THR A 194 -10.89 -12.87 6.71
C THR A 194 -11.52 -13.76 5.64
N ASP A 195 -10.97 -13.76 4.42
CA ASP A 195 -11.47 -14.63 3.35
C ASP A 195 -11.27 -16.13 3.68
N TYR A 196 -10.21 -16.48 4.42
CA TYR A 196 -9.94 -17.85 4.85
C TYR A 196 -10.74 -18.26 6.09
N LEU A 197 -10.72 -17.43 7.14
CA LEU A 197 -11.15 -17.81 8.49
C LEU A 197 -12.39 -17.06 9.01
N GLY A 198 -12.93 -16.11 8.24
CA GLY A 198 -14.00 -15.23 8.71
C GLY A 198 -13.47 -14.04 9.52
N ALA A 199 -14.34 -13.21 10.08
CA ALA A 199 -13.93 -11.96 10.70
C ALA A 199 -13.09 -12.17 11.98
N PRO A 200 -11.99 -11.41 12.18
CA PRO A 200 -11.16 -11.53 13.38
C PRO A 200 -11.88 -10.99 14.63
N SER A 201 -11.34 -11.33 15.80
CA SER A 201 -11.84 -10.86 17.08
C SER A 201 -11.79 -9.32 17.19
N LYS A 202 -12.86 -8.74 17.73
CA LYS A 202 -12.91 -7.31 18.06
C LYS A 202 -12.00 -6.94 19.24
N LYS A 203 -11.57 -7.91 20.05
CA LYS A 203 -10.74 -7.70 21.24
C LYS A 203 -9.25 -7.77 20.88
N ARG A 204 -8.69 -6.67 20.38
CA ARG A 204 -7.26 -6.58 20.00
C ARG A 204 -6.27 -6.54 21.18
N ARG A 205 -6.76 -6.27 22.39
CA ARG A 205 -5.97 -6.24 23.64
C ARG A 205 -6.51 -7.29 24.61
N PRO A 206 -6.20 -8.58 24.41
CA PRO A 206 -6.62 -9.62 25.32
C PRO A 206 -5.99 -9.44 26.71
N ASN A 207 -6.67 -9.91 27.76
CA ASN A 207 -6.28 -9.67 29.15
C ASN A 207 -4.90 -10.25 29.51
N PHE A 208 -4.47 -11.32 28.83
CA PHE A 208 -3.17 -11.96 29.09
C PHE A 208 -1.98 -11.10 28.65
N LEU A 209 -2.21 -10.08 27.81
CA LEU A 209 -1.17 -9.13 27.41
C LEU A 209 -0.97 -7.97 28.38
N LYS A 210 -1.61 -8.00 29.56
CA LYS A 210 -1.47 -6.99 30.62
C LYS A 210 -0.29 -7.32 31.52
N THR A 211 0.62 -6.38 31.69
CA THR A 211 1.74 -6.48 32.64
C THR A 211 1.72 -5.30 33.62
N GLN A 212 2.55 -5.33 34.66
CA GLN A 212 2.71 -4.17 35.57
C GLN A 212 3.15 -2.90 34.80
N GLU A 213 3.97 -3.06 33.76
CA GLU A 213 4.42 -1.98 32.88
C GLU A 213 3.37 -1.57 31.82
N HIS A 214 2.46 -2.48 31.49
CA HIS A 214 1.40 -2.27 30.49
C HIS A 214 0.02 -2.66 31.04
N PRO A 215 -0.57 -1.85 31.95
CA PRO A 215 -1.83 -2.17 32.64
C PRO A 215 -3.05 -2.23 31.70
N THR A 216 -2.98 -1.56 30.54
CA THR A 216 -4.01 -1.59 29.49
C THR A 216 -3.86 -2.77 28.52
N GLY A 217 -2.75 -3.49 28.59
CA GLY A 217 -2.42 -4.62 27.72
C GLY A 217 -1.79 -4.22 26.39
N LEU A 218 -0.91 -5.08 25.89
CA LEU A 218 -0.36 -4.97 24.53
C LEU A 218 -1.44 -5.27 23.48
N GLU A 219 -1.28 -4.69 22.29
CA GLU A 219 -2.21 -4.86 21.16
C GLU A 219 -1.65 -5.84 20.13
N LEU A 220 -2.54 -6.65 19.57
CA LEU A 220 -2.29 -7.53 18.42
C LEU A 220 -3.07 -6.98 17.21
N ASP A 221 -2.44 -6.93 16.04
CA ASP A 221 -3.07 -6.36 14.84
C ASP A 221 -4.27 -7.18 14.34
N ILE A 222 -4.09 -8.51 14.23
CA ILE A 222 -5.12 -9.45 13.80
C ILE A 222 -5.12 -10.62 14.77
N TYR A 223 -6.22 -10.83 15.48
CA TYR A 223 -6.32 -11.84 16.54
C TYR A 223 -7.52 -12.77 16.35
N TYR A 224 -7.25 -14.08 16.41
CA TYR A 224 -8.24 -15.15 16.31
C TYR A 224 -8.12 -16.07 17.52
N PRO A 225 -8.80 -15.76 18.64
CA PRO A 225 -8.73 -16.55 19.86
C PRO A 225 -9.19 -17.99 19.67
N GLU A 226 -10.23 -18.21 18.85
CA GLU A 226 -10.80 -19.53 18.57
C GLU A 226 -9.81 -20.50 17.91
N TYR A 227 -8.86 -19.97 17.15
CA TYR A 227 -7.82 -20.74 16.48
C TYR A 227 -6.48 -20.68 17.21
N GLY A 228 -6.39 -19.93 18.31
CA GLY A 228 -5.16 -19.76 19.08
C GLY A 228 -4.03 -19.12 18.26
N PHE A 229 -4.33 -18.15 17.40
CA PHE A 229 -3.28 -17.45 16.63
C PHE A 229 -3.51 -15.95 16.52
N ALA A 230 -2.42 -15.25 16.23
CA ALA A 230 -2.40 -13.84 15.94
C ALA A 230 -1.41 -13.52 14.81
N ILE A 231 -1.66 -12.45 14.06
CA ILE A 231 -0.74 -11.89 13.07
C ILE A 231 -0.40 -10.46 13.47
N GLU A 232 0.89 -10.15 13.49
CA GLU A 232 1.45 -8.81 13.69
C GLU A 232 2.07 -8.33 12.38
N VAL A 233 1.75 -7.11 11.93
CA VAL A 233 2.25 -6.55 10.68
C VAL A 233 3.45 -5.67 10.96
N GLN A 234 4.65 -6.19 10.74
CA GLN A 234 5.89 -5.53 11.11
C GLN A 234 6.35 -4.49 10.07
N GLY A 235 6.61 -3.28 10.55
CA GLY A 235 7.18 -2.19 9.76
C GLY A 235 8.72 -2.19 9.79
N LYS A 236 9.35 -1.49 8.84
CA LYS A 236 10.82 -1.31 8.76
C LYS A 236 11.46 -0.77 10.06
N GLN A 237 10.67 -0.10 10.88
CA GLN A 237 11.08 0.52 12.14
C GLN A 237 11.43 -0.50 13.25
N HIS A 238 11.01 -1.76 13.11
CA HIS A 238 11.27 -2.83 14.08
C HIS A 238 12.63 -3.53 13.84
N GLU A 239 13.21 -3.38 12.65
CA GLU A 239 14.44 -4.08 12.23
C GLU A 239 15.68 -3.18 12.33
N VAL A 240 15.54 -1.88 12.03
CA VAL A 240 16.68 -0.96 11.90
C VAL A 240 16.50 0.25 12.81
N TYR A 241 17.56 0.60 13.55
CA TYR A 241 17.61 1.86 14.28
C TYR A 241 17.56 3.05 13.31
N ILE A 242 16.49 3.83 13.41
CA ILE A 242 16.32 5.10 12.70
C ILE A 242 16.55 6.23 13.70
N GLU A 243 17.63 7.00 13.57
CA GLU A 243 18.02 8.07 14.53
C GLU A 243 16.91 9.11 14.73
N PHE A 244 16.20 9.45 13.65
CA PHE A 244 15.06 10.37 13.67
C PHE A 244 13.86 9.88 14.50
N LEU A 245 13.58 8.57 14.54
CA LEU A 245 12.41 8.03 15.24
C LEU A 245 12.69 7.68 16.69
N HIS A 246 13.85 7.07 16.93
CA HIS A 246 14.18 6.57 18.26
C HIS A 246 14.70 7.68 19.15
N ARG A 247 15.34 8.73 18.57
CA ARG A 247 16.05 9.84 19.24
C ARG A 247 17.20 9.40 20.15
N ASP A 248 17.03 8.28 20.84
CA ASP A 248 17.92 7.59 21.76
C ASP A 248 17.87 6.08 21.42
N PRO A 249 19.02 5.40 21.25
CA PRO A 249 19.13 3.94 21.14
C PRO A 249 18.28 3.17 22.18
N ASN A 250 18.06 3.72 23.38
CA ASN A 250 17.23 3.08 24.40
C ASN A 250 15.76 2.90 23.98
N ASN A 251 15.20 3.76 23.12
CA ASN A 251 13.82 3.61 22.66
C ASN A 251 13.68 2.45 21.65
N PHE A 252 14.73 2.17 20.88
CA PHE A 252 14.79 0.99 20.02
C PHE A 252 14.92 -0.29 20.84
N ILE A 253 15.75 -0.28 21.88
CA ILE A 253 15.88 -1.41 22.82
C ILE A 253 14.55 -1.66 23.53
N LYS A 254 13.83 -0.62 23.97
CA LYS A 254 12.49 -0.75 24.56
C LYS A 254 11.47 -1.30 23.57
N GLN A 255 11.55 -0.90 22.30
CA GLN A 255 10.67 -1.43 21.26
C GLN A 255 10.94 -2.92 21.00
N GLN A 256 12.21 -3.33 20.90
CA GLN A 256 12.59 -4.75 20.78
C GLN A 256 12.17 -5.56 22.02
N ALA A 257 12.38 -5.03 23.22
CA ALA A 257 11.96 -5.66 24.46
C ALA A 257 10.44 -5.84 24.52
N ARG A 258 9.68 -4.87 24.01
CA ARG A 258 8.22 -4.93 23.92
C ARG A 258 7.74 -5.99 22.91
N ASP A 259 8.39 -6.07 21.75
CA ASP A 259 8.05 -7.08 20.73
C ASP A 259 8.40 -8.49 21.22
N GLN A 260 9.52 -8.64 21.93
CA GLN A 260 9.91 -9.89 22.59
C GLN A 260 8.91 -10.28 23.69
N LEU A 261 8.51 -9.34 24.55
CA LEU A 261 7.50 -9.56 25.58
C LEU A 261 6.15 -9.98 24.98
N LYS A 262 5.74 -9.44 23.82
CA LYS A 262 4.53 -9.92 23.12
C LYS A 262 4.66 -11.38 22.71
N LYS A 263 5.82 -11.78 22.18
CA LYS A 263 6.09 -13.16 21.76
C LYS A 263 5.99 -14.11 22.95
N GLU A 264 6.65 -13.77 24.05
CA GLU A 264 6.63 -14.55 25.29
C GLU A 264 5.22 -14.69 25.87
N LEU A 265 4.48 -13.58 26.02
CA LEU A 265 3.11 -13.63 26.54
C LEU A 265 2.14 -14.39 25.61
N CYS A 266 2.35 -14.32 24.29
CA CYS A 266 1.57 -15.13 23.36
C CYS A 266 1.90 -16.62 23.50
N GLU A 267 3.18 -16.97 23.61
CA GLU A 267 3.64 -18.35 23.80
C GLU A 267 3.12 -18.95 25.11
N GLU A 268 3.21 -18.23 26.23
CA GLU A 268 2.67 -18.63 27.54
C GLU A 268 1.16 -18.88 27.52
N ASN A 269 0.43 -18.17 26.65
CA ASN A 269 -1.02 -18.27 26.51
C ASN A 269 -1.45 -19.13 25.31
N TRP A 270 -0.52 -19.89 24.75
CA TRP A 270 -0.76 -20.81 23.63
C TRP A 270 -1.37 -20.13 22.41
N ILE A 271 -0.91 -18.91 22.13
CA ILE A 271 -1.24 -18.13 20.95
C ILE A 271 -0.02 -18.13 20.02
N VAL A 272 -0.17 -18.73 18.84
CA VAL A 272 0.85 -18.70 17.80
C VAL A 272 0.87 -17.30 17.18
N LEU A 273 1.91 -16.53 17.49
CA LEU A 273 2.12 -15.20 16.91
C LEU A 273 2.94 -15.34 15.61
N ARG A 274 2.41 -14.81 14.50
CA ARG A 274 3.09 -14.75 13.20
C ARG A 274 3.33 -13.31 12.79
N GLU A 275 4.49 -13.05 12.21
CA GLU A 275 4.91 -11.72 11.80
C GLU A 275 4.87 -11.61 10.27
N VAL A 276 4.20 -10.59 9.74
CA VAL A 276 4.20 -10.29 8.31
C VAL A 276 4.96 -8.99 8.08
N TRP A 277 6.16 -9.10 7.53
CA TRP A 277 7.07 -7.98 7.32
C TRP A 277 6.66 -7.11 6.14
N TYR A 278 6.94 -5.82 6.20
CA TYR A 278 6.60 -4.83 5.17
C TYR A 278 7.14 -5.09 3.75
N TYR A 279 8.12 -5.97 3.57
CA TYR A 279 8.68 -6.32 2.26
C TYR A 279 8.10 -7.62 1.67
N GLU A 280 7.35 -8.39 2.45
CA GLU A 280 6.78 -9.67 2.02
C GLU A 280 5.53 -9.47 1.15
N ASP A 281 5.09 -10.50 0.44
CA ASP A 281 3.78 -10.49 -0.22
C ASP A 281 2.74 -11.16 0.70
N PRO A 282 1.74 -10.41 1.23
CA PRO A 282 0.70 -10.98 2.08
C PRO A 282 -0.09 -12.11 1.42
N TYR A 283 -0.22 -12.14 0.09
CA TYR A 283 -0.95 -13.21 -0.61
C TYR A 283 -0.19 -14.54 -0.63
N ILE A 284 1.10 -14.54 -0.33
CA ILE A 284 1.95 -15.74 -0.27
C ILE A 284 2.14 -16.15 1.20
N VAL A 285 2.60 -15.20 2.02
CA VAL A 285 3.00 -15.46 3.40
C VAL A 285 1.82 -15.80 4.32
N ILE A 286 0.65 -15.17 4.12
CA ILE A 286 -0.52 -15.47 4.96
C ILE A 286 -1.01 -16.91 4.71
N PRO A 287 -1.22 -17.39 3.47
CA PRO A 287 -1.54 -18.79 3.24
C PRO A 287 -0.52 -19.78 3.83
N GLU A 288 0.78 -19.48 3.79
CA GLU A 288 1.82 -20.31 4.41
C GLU A 288 1.64 -20.40 5.93
N HIS A 289 1.50 -19.26 6.60
CA HIS A 289 1.22 -19.22 8.03
C HIS A 289 -0.06 -19.97 8.41
N LEU A 290 -1.11 -19.87 7.59
CA LEU A 290 -2.37 -20.58 7.82
C LEU A 290 -2.23 -22.11 7.64
N ARG A 291 -1.40 -22.58 6.70
CA ARG A 291 -1.12 -24.02 6.54
C ARG A 291 -0.41 -24.59 7.76
N GLU A 292 0.58 -23.87 8.28
CA GLU A 292 1.28 -24.26 9.51
C GLU A 292 0.35 -24.31 10.73
N LEU A 293 -0.63 -23.41 10.81
CA LEU A 293 -1.63 -23.41 11.89
C LEU A 293 -2.53 -24.63 11.86
N VAL A 294 -2.91 -25.12 10.67
CA VAL A 294 -3.65 -26.39 10.55
C VAL A 294 -2.81 -27.53 11.12
N ILE A 295 -1.50 -27.56 10.82
CA ILE A 295 -0.56 -28.55 11.35
C ILE A 295 -0.45 -28.44 12.88
N LEU A 296 -0.34 -27.23 13.44
CA LEU A 296 -0.26 -27.00 14.88
C LEU A 296 -1.56 -27.37 15.61
N SER A 297 -2.72 -27.18 14.98
CA SER A 297 -4.02 -27.63 15.52
C SER A 297 -4.15 -29.15 15.58
N LEU A 298 -3.55 -29.88 14.63
CA LEU A 298 -3.45 -31.35 14.66
C LEU A 298 -2.54 -31.83 15.80
N ILE A 299 -1.51 -31.04 16.17
CA ILE A 299 -0.51 -31.37 17.21
C ILE A 299 -1.05 -31.11 18.62
N ARG A 300 -1.88 -30.07 18.82
CA ARG A 300 -2.43 -29.65 20.12
C ARG A 300 -3.23 -30.75 20.85
N MET A 301 -3.57 -31.85 20.16
CA MET A 301 -4.22 -33.03 20.73
C MET A 301 -3.28 -34.04 21.39
N LYS A 302 -1.96 -33.96 21.16
CA LYS A 302 -0.98 -34.77 21.91
C LYS A 302 -0.29 -33.84 22.91
N GLU A 303 -0.36 -34.23 24.18
CA GLU A 303 -0.08 -33.44 25.39
C GLU A 303 1.18 -32.55 25.40
N GLU A 304 1.15 -31.57 26.32
CA GLU A 304 2.10 -30.47 26.50
C GLU A 304 3.58 -30.90 26.59
N LYS A 305 4.45 -30.10 25.95
CA LYS A 305 5.94 -30.18 25.93
C LYS A 305 6.56 -31.26 25.03
N MET A 306 6.14 -31.35 23.76
CA MET A 306 6.86 -32.14 22.76
C MET A 306 7.75 -31.24 21.86
N PRO A 307 9.05 -31.54 21.67
CA PRO A 307 9.83 -30.91 20.61
C PRO A 307 9.24 -31.27 19.24
N ILE A 308 8.95 -30.23 18.44
CA ILE A 308 8.35 -30.35 17.11
C ILE A 308 9.42 -30.10 16.06
N PHE A 309 9.61 -31.05 15.14
CA PHE A 309 10.44 -30.88 13.96
C PHE A 309 9.55 -30.86 12.72
N VAL A 310 9.49 -29.71 12.03
CA VAL A 310 8.81 -29.56 10.74
C VAL A 310 9.87 -29.55 9.65
N TYR A 311 9.81 -30.51 8.73
CA TYR A 311 10.69 -30.55 7.56
C TYR A 311 9.91 -30.10 6.33
N ASN A 312 10.17 -28.87 5.88
CA ASN A 312 9.67 -28.31 4.63
C ASN A 312 10.81 -28.29 3.59
N ILE A 313 10.54 -28.66 2.33
CA ILE A 313 11.54 -28.70 1.25
C ILE A 313 11.47 -27.47 0.34
N ASP A 314 10.42 -26.65 0.40
CA ASP A 314 10.23 -25.55 -0.56
C ASP A 314 11.06 -24.28 -0.27
N GLU A 315 11.89 -24.26 0.76
CA GLU A 315 12.91 -23.20 0.91
C GLU A 315 14.13 -23.48 0.03
N THR A 316 14.06 -23.12 -1.25
CA THR A 316 15.00 -22.18 -1.89
C THR A 316 14.74 -22.02 -3.39
N SER A 317 14.26 -20.84 -3.78
CA SER A 317 14.54 -20.34 -5.13
C SER A 317 16.04 -20.04 -5.26
N ASN A 318 16.66 -20.39 -6.39
CA ASN A 318 18.08 -20.20 -6.67
C ASN A 318 18.62 -18.76 -6.44
N LYS A 319 17.74 -17.75 -6.29
CA LYS A 319 18.11 -16.34 -6.05
C LYS A 319 18.65 -16.07 -4.64
N SER A 320 18.31 -16.89 -3.64
CA SER A 320 18.84 -16.74 -2.28
C SER A 320 20.30 -17.21 -2.17
N SER A 321 20.72 -18.12 -3.06
CA SER A 321 22.06 -18.74 -3.05
C SER A 321 23.20 -17.76 -3.39
N GLU A 322 22.93 -16.74 -4.21
CA GLU A 322 23.93 -15.75 -4.60
C GLU A 322 24.20 -14.71 -3.50
N ARG A 323 23.21 -14.43 -2.65
CA ARG A 323 23.32 -13.43 -1.56
C ARG A 323 24.14 -13.90 -0.35
N MET A 324 24.31 -15.21 -0.17
CA MET A 324 25.00 -15.78 1.00
C MET A 324 26.47 -16.17 0.74
N LYS A 325 26.98 -15.98 -0.49
CA LYS A 325 28.42 -16.16 -0.77
C LYS A 325 29.23 -15.08 -0.05
N GLY A 326 29.93 -15.45 1.03
CA GLY A 326 30.94 -14.61 1.68
C GLY A 326 30.78 -14.41 3.19
N ASN A 327 29.71 -14.93 3.82
CA ASN A 327 29.57 -14.85 5.28
C ASN A 327 30.12 -16.12 5.95
N LYS A 328 31.14 -15.97 6.82
CA LYS A 328 31.91 -17.06 7.46
C LYS A 328 31.13 -17.88 8.48
N TYR A 329 29.93 -17.41 8.85
CA TYR A 329 28.97 -18.10 9.73
C TYR A 329 27.80 -18.73 8.96
N SER A 330 27.85 -18.70 7.62
CA SER A 330 26.84 -19.36 6.79
C SER A 330 27.12 -20.85 6.75
N PRO A 331 26.14 -21.72 7.03
CA PRO A 331 26.27 -23.14 6.77
C PRO A 331 26.48 -23.39 5.27
N ASP A 332 27.33 -24.36 4.93
CA ASP A 332 27.65 -24.69 3.53
C ASP A 332 26.38 -25.09 2.77
N CYS A 333 25.95 -24.20 1.87
CA CYS A 333 24.91 -24.45 0.88
C CYS A 333 25.46 -25.43 -0.20
N PRO A 334 24.67 -26.40 -0.70
CA PRO A 334 23.24 -26.58 -0.49
C PRO A 334 22.97 -27.37 0.79
N PHE A 335 21.96 -26.93 1.56
CA PHE A 335 21.32 -27.79 2.54
C PHE A 335 20.69 -28.98 1.80
N ARG A 336 21.46 -30.07 1.64
CA ARG A 336 20.90 -31.39 1.42
C ARG A 336 20.00 -31.64 2.62
N LEU A 337 18.70 -31.87 2.41
CA LEU A 337 17.82 -32.35 3.47
C LEU A 337 18.43 -33.59 4.13
N LEU A 338 19.04 -33.37 5.30
CA LEU A 338 19.51 -34.42 6.17
C LEU A 338 18.34 -34.78 7.08
N ILE A 339 17.35 -35.50 6.53
CA ILE A 339 16.37 -36.23 7.35
C ILE A 339 17.19 -37.08 8.33
N PRO A 340 17.18 -36.76 9.64
CA PRO A 340 18.05 -37.42 10.60
C PRO A 340 17.69 -38.91 10.70
N ASP A 341 18.65 -39.71 11.12
CA ASP A 341 18.35 -41.10 11.46
C ASP A 341 17.51 -41.12 12.74
N ILE A 342 16.56 -42.06 12.84
CA ILE A 342 15.68 -42.22 14.00
C ILE A 342 16.50 -42.51 15.26
N THR A 343 17.63 -43.19 15.11
CA THR A 343 18.56 -43.48 16.22
C THR A 343 19.15 -42.24 16.88
N LYS A 344 19.03 -41.06 16.25
CA LYS A 344 19.46 -39.77 16.84
C LYS A 344 18.46 -39.17 17.81
N PHE A 345 17.22 -39.66 17.83
CA PHE A 345 16.21 -39.21 18.78
C PHE A 345 16.31 -40.01 20.07
N SER A 346 16.18 -39.32 21.20
CA SER A 346 16.15 -39.98 22.52
C SER A 346 14.77 -40.60 22.74
N PRO A 347 14.69 -41.90 23.07
CA PRO A 347 13.41 -42.57 23.36
C PRO A 347 12.74 -42.05 24.63
N ASP A 348 13.49 -41.41 25.54
CA ASP A 348 12.99 -40.83 26.79
C ASP A 348 12.15 -39.55 26.56
N ARG A 349 12.11 -39.04 25.32
CA ARG A 349 11.38 -37.83 24.95
C ARG A 349 10.43 -38.10 23.78
N SER A 350 9.16 -37.79 23.99
CA SER A 350 8.16 -37.88 22.93
C SER A 350 8.47 -36.81 21.87
N THR A 351 8.68 -37.22 20.62
CA THR A 351 9.04 -36.30 19.52
C THR A 351 7.96 -36.28 18.44
N VAL A 352 7.55 -35.10 17.96
CA VAL A 352 6.67 -34.99 16.78
C VAL A 352 7.50 -34.64 15.55
N VAL A 353 7.31 -35.38 14.46
CA VAL A 353 7.98 -35.11 13.18
C VAL A 353 6.94 -34.93 12.09
N VAL A 354 6.94 -33.78 11.43
CA VAL A 354 6.00 -33.46 10.35
C VAL A 354 6.72 -33.48 9.01
N PHE A 355 6.16 -34.27 8.08
CA PHE A 355 6.61 -34.45 6.71
C PHE A 355 5.57 -33.82 5.77
N GLU A 356 5.90 -32.69 5.14
CA GLU A 356 4.98 -31.96 4.27
C GLU A 356 5.35 -32.08 2.78
N ASP A 357 4.35 -32.41 1.96
CA ASP A 357 4.38 -32.47 0.48
C ASP A 357 5.55 -33.26 -0.16
N LEU A 358 6.07 -34.26 0.54
CA LEU A 358 7.16 -35.13 0.07
C LEU A 358 6.74 -36.11 -1.04
N CYS A 359 5.52 -35.97 -1.57
CA CYS A 359 5.00 -36.81 -2.66
C CYS A 359 5.68 -36.54 -4.00
N ALA A 360 6.10 -35.28 -4.23
CA ALA A 360 6.78 -34.87 -5.47
C ALA A 360 8.28 -35.22 -5.49
N GLU A 361 8.84 -35.57 -4.33
CA GLU A 361 10.26 -35.79 -4.16
C GLU A 361 10.77 -37.12 -4.74
N PRO A 362 12.07 -37.22 -5.07
CA PRO A 362 12.67 -38.47 -5.54
C PRO A 362 12.44 -39.62 -4.55
N LYS A 363 12.23 -40.84 -5.08
CA LYS A 363 12.02 -42.05 -4.26
C LYS A 363 13.06 -42.24 -3.15
N LYS A 364 14.32 -41.86 -3.40
CA LYS A 364 15.41 -41.92 -2.40
C LYS A 364 15.14 -41.06 -1.15
N VAL A 365 14.45 -39.93 -1.30
CA VAL A 365 14.05 -39.08 -0.17
C VAL A 365 12.86 -39.71 0.54
N GLN A 366 11.88 -40.21 -0.23
CA GLN A 366 10.70 -40.89 0.32
C GLN A 366 11.09 -42.15 1.14
N GLU A 367 12.07 -42.91 0.66
CA GLU A 367 12.62 -44.09 1.34
C GLU A 367 13.24 -43.78 2.71
N ARG A 368 13.79 -42.58 2.91
CA ARG A 368 14.37 -42.16 4.19
C ARG A 368 13.32 -41.82 5.26
N ILE A 369 12.09 -41.55 4.84
CA ILE A 369 10.98 -41.25 5.75
C ILE A 369 10.36 -42.54 6.27
N ILE A 370 10.39 -43.61 5.49
CA ILE A 370 9.76 -44.90 5.81
C ILE A 370 10.05 -45.39 7.23
N PRO A 371 11.31 -45.37 7.72
CA PRO A 371 11.63 -45.80 9.08
C PRO A 371 10.79 -45.07 10.14
N TYR A 372 10.39 -43.81 9.93
CA TYR A 372 9.66 -43.05 10.95
C TYR A 372 8.26 -43.64 11.18
N PHE A 373 7.64 -44.16 10.12
CA PHE A 373 6.31 -44.75 10.17
C PHE A 373 6.33 -46.23 10.55
N ILE A 374 7.47 -46.93 10.38
CA ILE A 374 7.62 -48.34 10.77
C ILE A 374 8.20 -48.47 12.18
N SER A 375 9.38 -47.92 12.43
CA SER A 375 10.15 -48.11 13.67
C SER A 375 10.18 -46.89 14.59
N GLY A 376 9.79 -45.70 14.10
CA GLY A 376 9.79 -44.46 14.89
C GLY A 376 8.94 -44.54 16.16
N ARG A 377 7.86 -45.34 16.17
CA ARG A 377 7.02 -45.55 17.37
C ARG A 377 7.80 -46.16 18.54
N HIS A 378 8.76 -47.04 18.26
CA HIS A 378 9.62 -47.64 19.29
C HIS A 378 10.61 -46.64 19.90
N GLN A 379 10.80 -45.50 19.24
CA GLN A 379 11.69 -44.41 19.65
C GLN A 379 10.88 -43.21 20.16
N ASN A 380 9.61 -43.43 20.53
CA ASN A 380 8.68 -42.42 21.01
C ASN A 380 8.47 -41.24 20.02
N ILE A 381 8.57 -41.54 18.72
CA ILE A 381 8.35 -40.57 17.65
C ILE A 381 6.93 -40.70 17.10
N SER A 382 6.22 -39.59 17.02
CA SER A 382 4.92 -39.44 16.38
C SER A 382 5.07 -38.75 15.02
N PRO A 383 5.15 -39.50 13.92
CA PRO A 383 5.27 -38.92 12.59
C PRO A 383 3.91 -38.48 12.03
N ILE A 384 3.87 -37.34 11.36
CA ILE A 384 2.71 -36.80 10.64
C ILE A 384 3.11 -36.64 9.18
N TYR A 385 2.31 -37.17 8.26
CA TYR A 385 2.50 -36.99 6.82
C TYR A 385 1.37 -36.14 6.26
N VAL A 386 1.72 -34.99 5.69
CA VAL A 386 0.77 -34.06 5.05
C VAL A 386 0.94 -34.15 3.55
N SER A 387 -0.16 -34.46 2.84
CA SER A 387 -0.17 -34.58 1.39
C SER A 387 -1.49 -34.11 0.81
N GLN A 388 -1.42 -33.54 -0.41
CA GLN A 388 -2.59 -33.13 -1.18
C GLN A 388 -3.45 -34.31 -1.63
N LYS A 389 -2.87 -35.50 -1.80
CA LYS A 389 -3.58 -36.69 -2.28
C LYS A 389 -3.17 -37.94 -1.51
N TYR A 390 -4.14 -38.57 -0.88
CA TYR A 390 -3.96 -39.84 -0.17
C TYR A 390 -3.27 -40.89 -1.08
N THR A 391 -3.68 -41.05 -2.33
CA THR A 391 -3.12 -42.06 -3.24
C THR A 391 -1.68 -41.83 -3.67
N GLN A 392 -1.17 -40.60 -3.55
CA GLN A 392 0.23 -40.28 -3.87
C GLN A 392 1.17 -40.58 -2.70
N ALA A 393 0.64 -40.69 -1.48
CA ALA A 393 1.45 -41.09 -0.33
C ALA A 393 2.01 -42.51 -0.52
N PRO A 394 3.30 -42.74 -0.15
CA PRO A 394 3.92 -44.05 -0.22
C PRO A 394 3.06 -45.14 0.41
N LYS A 395 2.91 -46.27 -0.29
CA LYS A 395 2.06 -47.39 0.15
C LYS A 395 2.40 -47.85 1.57
N ILE A 396 3.69 -47.96 1.87
CA ILE A 396 4.19 -48.34 3.21
C ILE A 396 3.70 -47.38 4.29
N ILE A 397 3.67 -46.07 4.04
CA ILE A 397 3.16 -45.10 5.02
C ILE A 397 1.67 -45.33 5.23
N ARG A 398 0.89 -45.45 4.13
CA ARG A 398 -0.56 -45.68 4.19
C ARG A 398 -0.98 -46.95 4.93
N GLU A 399 -0.15 -47.98 4.91
CA GLU A 399 -0.39 -49.24 5.62
C GLU A 399 0.01 -49.17 7.10
N ASN A 400 0.81 -48.17 7.50
CA ASN A 400 1.36 -48.04 8.85
C ASN A 400 0.88 -46.75 9.57
N ILE A 401 -0.13 -46.05 9.06
CA ILE A 401 -0.75 -44.92 9.79
C ILE A 401 -1.72 -45.43 10.85
N SER A 402 -1.80 -44.71 11.98
CA SER A 402 -2.82 -44.95 13.01
C SER A 402 -4.08 -44.13 12.78
N HIS A 403 -3.93 -42.92 12.24
CA HIS A 403 -5.03 -41.98 12.00
C HIS A 403 -4.90 -41.39 10.59
N LEU A 404 -6.05 -41.11 9.98
CA LEU A 404 -6.15 -40.37 8.72
C LEU A 404 -7.16 -39.23 8.89
N ALA A 405 -6.70 -38.00 8.76
CA ALA A 405 -7.55 -36.81 8.73
C ALA A 405 -7.72 -36.33 7.28
N LEU A 406 -8.96 -36.34 6.79
CA LEU A 406 -9.33 -35.84 5.47
C LEU A 406 -9.90 -34.42 5.59
N PHE A 407 -9.25 -33.50 4.90
CA PHE A 407 -9.68 -32.11 4.76
C PHE A 407 -10.21 -31.86 3.34
N ARG A 408 -10.84 -30.71 3.14
CA ARG A 408 -11.33 -30.27 1.82
C ARG A 408 -10.16 -30.25 0.82
N GLY A 409 -10.11 -31.25 -0.04
CA GLY A 409 -9.04 -31.44 -1.02
C GLY A 409 -9.54 -32.12 -2.28
N SER A 410 -8.80 -31.95 -3.37
CA SER A 410 -9.05 -32.44 -4.73
C SER A 410 -8.99 -33.97 -4.90
N GLY A 411 -9.34 -34.73 -3.86
CA GLY A 411 -9.46 -36.18 -3.92
C GLY A 411 -10.69 -36.58 -4.73
N SER A 412 -10.57 -37.61 -5.56
CA SER A 412 -11.74 -38.12 -6.28
C SER A 412 -12.68 -38.83 -5.31
N ARG A 413 -13.98 -38.84 -5.61
CA ARG A 413 -14.95 -39.63 -4.83
C ARG A 413 -14.57 -41.11 -4.78
N ASP A 414 -13.84 -41.60 -5.79
CA ASP A 414 -13.32 -42.96 -5.85
C ASP A 414 -12.25 -43.22 -4.79
N ASP A 415 -11.43 -42.23 -4.44
CA ASP A 415 -10.42 -42.35 -3.39
C ASP A 415 -11.08 -42.45 -2.01
N ILE A 416 -12.12 -41.64 -1.76
CA ILE A 416 -12.93 -41.75 -0.53
C ILE A 416 -13.60 -43.12 -0.48
N CYS A 417 -14.20 -43.58 -1.59
CA CYS A 417 -14.80 -44.91 -1.69
C CYS A 417 -13.80 -46.01 -1.29
N ARG A 418 -12.54 -45.91 -1.70
CA ARG A 418 -11.51 -46.91 -1.37
C ARG A 418 -11.23 -46.97 0.13
N ILE A 419 -11.25 -45.83 0.83
CA ILE A 419 -11.00 -45.74 2.26
C ILE A 419 -12.19 -46.30 3.05
N VAL A 420 -13.42 -45.92 2.68
CA VAL A 420 -14.63 -46.28 3.43
C VAL A 420 -15.12 -47.71 3.20
N ARG A 421 -14.59 -48.42 2.19
CA ARG A 421 -14.95 -49.82 1.86
C ARG A 421 -14.83 -50.78 3.04
N GLN A 422 -13.97 -50.50 4.00
CA GLN A 422 -13.80 -51.36 5.17
C GLN A 422 -14.79 -51.05 6.30
N TYR A 423 -15.55 -49.95 6.21
CA TYR A 423 -16.46 -49.47 7.25
C TYR A 423 -17.95 -49.57 6.90
N THR A 424 -18.29 -49.80 5.63
CA THR A 424 -19.69 -49.88 5.20
C THR A 424 -19.84 -50.78 3.97
N ASP A 425 -21.01 -51.41 3.84
CA ASP A 425 -21.39 -52.19 2.66
C ASP A 425 -21.77 -51.30 1.47
N ASP A 426 -22.12 -50.01 1.70
CA ASP A 426 -22.41 -49.03 0.64
C ASP A 426 -21.39 -47.86 0.64
N PRO A 427 -20.17 -48.09 0.09
CA PRO A 427 -19.15 -47.06 0.03
C PRO A 427 -19.54 -45.85 -0.85
N LYS A 428 -20.51 -46.01 -1.76
CA LYS A 428 -20.99 -44.92 -2.61
C LYS A 428 -21.89 -43.96 -1.84
N LYS A 429 -22.69 -44.47 -0.90
CA LYS A 429 -23.50 -43.64 0.00
C LYS A 429 -22.61 -42.95 1.03
N ALA A 430 -21.73 -43.67 1.71
CA ALA A 430 -20.81 -43.10 2.69
C ALA A 430 -19.91 -42.00 2.11
N SER A 431 -19.38 -42.21 0.90
CA SER A 431 -18.58 -41.19 0.23
C SER A 431 -19.36 -39.90 -0.08
N LYS A 432 -20.69 -39.96 -0.31
CA LYS A 432 -21.54 -38.75 -0.45
C LYS A 432 -21.63 -37.97 0.85
N ILE A 433 -21.82 -38.67 1.96
CA ILE A 433 -21.96 -38.06 3.29
C ILE A 433 -20.67 -37.35 3.68
N ILE A 434 -19.54 -38.04 3.56
CA ILE A 434 -18.22 -37.47 3.84
C ILE A 434 -17.95 -36.28 2.92
N ASP A 435 -18.16 -36.42 1.62
CA ASP A 435 -17.93 -35.34 0.65
C ASP A 435 -18.80 -34.11 0.94
N LYS A 436 -20.04 -34.29 1.43
CA LYS A 436 -20.89 -33.19 1.91
C LYS A 436 -20.24 -32.45 3.09
N HIS A 437 -19.82 -33.18 4.12
CA HIS A 437 -19.16 -32.58 5.29
C HIS A 437 -17.86 -31.87 4.93
N LEU A 438 -17.06 -32.43 4.02
CA LEU A 438 -15.83 -31.82 3.52
C LEU A 438 -16.10 -30.52 2.73
N ARG A 439 -17.21 -30.45 1.98
CA ARG A 439 -17.65 -29.21 1.29
C ARG A 439 -18.09 -28.13 2.28
N ASP A 440 -18.73 -28.54 3.38
CA ASP A 440 -19.17 -27.66 4.47
C ASP A 440 -18.01 -27.19 5.38
N ARG A 441 -16.76 -27.35 4.93
CA ARG A 441 -15.52 -26.98 5.64
C ARG A 441 -15.26 -27.75 6.94
N ASN A 442 -15.93 -28.87 7.14
CA ASN A 442 -15.56 -29.82 8.20
C ASN A 442 -14.45 -30.76 7.70
N PHE A 443 -13.83 -31.49 8.62
CA PHE A 443 -12.88 -32.56 8.30
C PHE A 443 -13.35 -33.88 8.90
N VAL A 444 -12.92 -34.99 8.31
CA VAL A 444 -13.30 -36.33 8.75
C VAL A 444 -12.05 -37.09 9.19
N VAL A 445 -12.11 -37.72 10.35
CA VAL A 445 -11.00 -38.49 10.92
C VAL A 445 -11.35 -39.97 10.93
N PHE A 446 -10.46 -40.79 10.40
CA PHE A 446 -10.48 -42.24 10.52
C PHE A 446 -9.42 -42.64 11.55
N ASP A 447 -9.85 -43.42 12.54
CA ASP A 447 -8.98 -44.03 13.54
C ASP A 447 -8.86 -45.52 13.24
N PHE A 448 -7.69 -45.94 12.77
CA PHE A 448 -7.40 -47.34 12.45
C PHE A 448 -6.98 -48.16 13.68
N THR A 449 -6.83 -47.52 14.84
CA THR A 449 -6.52 -48.21 16.10
C THR A 449 -7.77 -48.78 16.78
N LYS A 450 -8.95 -48.30 16.37
CA LYS A 450 -10.25 -48.76 16.85
C LYS A 450 -10.82 -49.86 15.95
N ALA A 451 -11.70 -50.68 16.53
CA ALA A 451 -12.47 -51.65 15.76
C ALA A 451 -13.42 -50.92 14.79
N VAL A 452 -13.74 -51.55 13.67
CA VAL A 452 -14.52 -50.96 12.57
C VAL A 452 -15.94 -50.57 13.01
N ASP A 453 -16.50 -51.30 13.97
CA ASP A 453 -17.81 -51.10 14.58
C ASP A 453 -17.82 -50.07 15.71
N ASP A 454 -16.64 -49.57 16.13
CA ASP A 454 -16.54 -48.52 17.16
C ASP A 454 -17.14 -47.21 16.60
N PRO A 455 -18.06 -46.54 17.32
CA PRO A 455 -18.65 -45.26 16.89
C PRO A 455 -17.62 -44.14 16.66
N LEU A 456 -16.44 -44.24 17.26
CA LEU A 456 -15.33 -43.31 17.11
C LEU A 456 -14.28 -43.79 16.09
N SER A 457 -14.55 -44.86 15.34
CA SER A 457 -13.68 -45.29 14.24
C SER A 457 -13.69 -44.30 13.08
N VAL A 458 -14.83 -43.65 12.84
CA VAL A 458 -15.03 -42.58 11.85
C VAL A 458 -15.70 -41.39 12.52
N ARG A 459 -15.08 -40.22 12.42
CA ARG A 459 -15.47 -39.03 13.17
C ARG A 459 -15.58 -37.81 12.27
N LEU A 460 -16.57 -36.97 12.56
CA LEU A 460 -16.63 -35.60 12.07
C LEU A 460 -15.84 -34.72 13.06
N GLY A 461 -14.73 -34.15 12.60
CA GLY A 461 -13.74 -33.58 13.49
C GLY A 461 -13.09 -34.67 14.36
N TRP A 462 -12.73 -34.30 15.58
CA TRP A 462 -11.96 -35.18 16.47
C TRP A 462 -12.80 -36.06 17.39
N ASP A 463 -13.98 -35.58 17.78
CA ASP A 463 -14.72 -36.14 18.91
C ASP A 463 -16.16 -36.53 18.57
N THR A 464 -16.66 -36.15 17.38
CA THR A 464 -18.05 -36.41 17.01
C THR A 464 -18.13 -37.66 16.13
N PRO A 465 -18.80 -38.74 16.58
CA PRO A 465 -19.08 -39.92 15.74
C PRO A 465 -19.75 -39.53 14.42
N LEU A 466 -19.26 -40.08 13.29
CA LEU A 466 -19.89 -39.92 11.99
C LEU A 466 -20.48 -41.25 11.54
N LYS A 467 -21.81 -41.31 11.43
CA LYS A 467 -22.50 -42.48 10.88
C LYS A 467 -22.43 -42.45 9.36
N LEU A 468 -21.99 -43.56 8.78
CA LEU A 468 -21.81 -43.69 7.32
C LEU A 468 -23.06 -44.20 6.60
N ASP A 469 -24.08 -44.65 7.35
CA ASP A 469 -25.25 -45.34 6.80
C ASP A 469 -26.54 -44.48 6.81
N GLU A 470 -26.50 -43.23 7.29
CA GLU A 470 -27.69 -42.34 7.35
C GLU A 470 -28.21 -41.92 5.96
#